data_AF-A0A958LI75-F1
#
_entry.id   AF-A0A958LI75-F1
#
_cell.length_a   1.000
_cell.length_b   1.000
_cell.length_c   1.000
_cell.angle_alpha   90.00
_cell.angle_beta   90.00
_cell.angle_gamma   90.00
#
_symmetry.space_group_name_H-M   'P 1'
#
loop_
_entity.id
_entity.type
_entity.pdbx_description
1 polymer ?
#
loop_
_entity_poly.entity_id
_entity_poly.type
_entity_poly.pdbx_seq_one_letter_code
_entity_poly.pdbx_strand_id
1 'polypeptide(L)'
;KKAVETKAEEAKPAMTKALAETQKKPEMAKKMDATKIVCQSGKDTRDLSVMKTESGGCELHYSKFGQSNVVATARNGSEHCEEILNRIKGKLEEAKFSCQ
;
A
#
# COMPACT_ATOMS: atom_id res chain seq x y z
N LYS A 1 -45.32 -16.59 24.56
CA LYS A 1 -45.31 -15.68 25.72
C LYS A 1 -44.08 -15.97 26.60
N LYS A 2 -42.99 -15.21 26.45
CA LYS A 2 -42.10 -14.83 27.54
C LYS A 2 -41.26 -13.63 27.07
N ALA A 3 -41.36 -12.56 27.84
CA ALA A 3 -40.77 -11.24 27.69
C ALA A 3 -39.30 -11.28 28.15
N VAL A 4 -38.38 -10.58 27.45
CA VAL A 4 -37.78 -9.26 27.79
C VAL A 4 -36.60 -9.35 28.76
N GLU A 5 -35.45 -8.83 28.31
CA GLU A 5 -34.47 -7.99 29.02
C GLU A 5 -33.35 -7.70 27.99
N THR A 6 -33.37 -6.58 27.25
CA THR A 6 -32.95 -5.21 27.60
C THR A 6 -31.55 -5.14 28.23
N LYS A 7 -30.57 -4.71 27.44
CA LYS A 7 -29.35 -4.05 27.94
C LYS A 7 -29.01 -2.88 27.02
N ALA A 8 -29.20 -1.68 27.58
CA ALA A 8 -28.78 -0.40 27.02
C ALA A 8 -27.39 -0.01 27.57
N GLU A 9 -26.92 1.17 27.15
CA GLU A 9 -25.81 1.99 27.71
C GLU A 9 -24.39 1.68 27.19
N GLU A 10 -23.54 2.62 26.74
CA GLU A 10 -23.63 4.06 26.44
C GLU A 10 -22.43 4.50 25.57
N ALA A 11 -22.69 5.52 24.75
CA ALA A 11 -21.88 6.70 24.39
C ALA A 11 -20.34 6.72 24.55
N LYS A 12 -19.64 7.14 23.48
CA LYS A 12 -19.24 8.56 23.28
C LYS A 12 -18.52 8.79 21.94
N PRO A 13 -18.82 9.88 21.22
CA PRO A 13 -18.07 10.33 20.05
C PRO A 13 -16.91 11.24 20.49
N ALA A 14 -15.69 10.95 20.02
CA ALA A 14 -14.55 11.84 20.18
C ALA A 14 -14.14 12.38 18.80
N MET A 15 -14.50 13.63 18.55
CA MET A 15 -13.85 14.47 17.56
C MET A 15 -12.42 14.77 18.03
N THR A 16 -11.43 14.48 17.20
CA THR A 16 -10.10 15.09 17.31
C THR A 16 -9.75 15.75 15.99
N LYS A 17 -9.86 17.08 15.98
CA LYS A 17 -9.16 17.97 15.05
C LYS A 17 -7.66 17.84 15.28
N ALA A 18 -6.88 17.62 14.24
CA ALA A 18 -5.53 18.16 14.13
C ALA A 18 -5.10 18.21 12.66
N LEU A 19 -4.94 19.44 12.17
CA LEU A 19 -4.17 19.76 10.96
C LEU A 19 -2.70 19.38 11.22
N ALA A 20 -2.11 18.64 10.29
CA ALA A 20 -0.67 18.69 10.04
C ALA A 20 -0.43 18.25 8.59
N GLU A 21 -0.51 19.22 7.69
CA GLU A 21 0.32 19.19 6.49
C GLU A 21 1.77 19.00 6.94
N THR A 22 2.32 17.83 6.68
CA THR A 22 3.75 17.63 6.63
C THR A 22 4.03 16.96 5.31
N GLN A 23 4.45 17.80 4.38
CA GLN A 23 5.20 17.40 3.20
C GLN A 23 6.40 16.58 3.65
N LYS A 24 6.22 15.27 3.80
CA LYS A 24 7.33 14.34 3.89
C LYS A 24 7.69 13.95 2.47
N LYS A 25 8.45 14.83 1.83
CA LYS A 25 9.28 14.51 0.67
C LYS A 25 10.14 13.30 1.08
N PRO A 26 9.97 12.10 0.50
CA PRO A 26 10.96 11.05 0.70
C PRO A 26 12.12 11.35 -0.24
N GLU A 27 13.02 12.24 0.19
CA GLU A 27 14.39 12.20 -0.33
C GLU A 27 15.13 11.06 0.37
N MET A 28 15.56 10.12 -0.47
CA MET A 28 16.70 9.23 -0.29
C MET A 28 16.62 8.17 0.83
N ALA A 29 16.08 7.00 0.47
CA ALA A 29 16.64 5.74 0.94
C ALA A 29 17.44 5.13 -0.21
N LYS A 30 18.76 5.04 0.00
CA LYS A 30 19.74 4.12 -0.56
C LYS A 30 19.31 3.29 -1.77
N LYS A 31 20.14 3.33 -2.83
CA LYS A 31 20.29 2.27 -3.84
C LYS A 31 20.48 0.92 -3.15
N MET A 32 19.38 0.25 -2.84
CA MET A 32 19.27 -1.20 -3.01
C MET A 32 18.54 -1.39 -4.32
N ASP A 33 18.98 -2.33 -5.13
CA ASP A 33 18.44 -2.69 -6.44
C ASP A 33 16.93 -3.00 -6.33
N ALA A 34 16.12 -1.95 -6.40
CA ALA A 34 14.69 -1.99 -6.17
C ALA A 34 13.99 -1.79 -7.51
N THR A 35 13.18 -2.77 -7.90
CA THR A 35 12.35 -2.68 -9.10
C THR A 35 11.19 -1.73 -8.80
N LYS A 36 11.21 -0.54 -9.40
CA LYS A 36 10.13 0.45 -9.30
C LYS A 36 9.40 0.55 -10.63
N ILE A 37 8.08 0.41 -10.59
CA ILE A 37 7.18 0.56 -11.73
C ILE A 37 6.19 1.67 -11.39
N VAL A 38 5.98 2.60 -12.33
CA VAL A 38 5.00 3.67 -12.15
C VAL A 38 3.88 3.48 -13.17
N CYS A 39 2.67 3.32 -12.67
CA CYS A 39 1.47 3.14 -13.46
C CYS A 39 0.60 4.40 -13.38
N GLN A 40 0.23 4.96 -14.52
CA GLN A 40 -0.58 6.19 -14.59
C GLN A 40 -1.83 5.99 -15.44
N SER A 41 -2.97 6.52 -14.98
CA SER A 41 -4.20 6.62 -15.77
C SER A 41 -4.85 7.98 -15.54
N GLY A 42 -4.78 8.85 -16.55
CA GLY A 42 -5.27 10.22 -16.47
C GLY A 42 -4.55 11.02 -15.37
N LYS A 43 -5.21 11.19 -14.21
CA LYS A 43 -4.67 11.89 -13.03
C LYS A 43 -4.33 10.95 -11.86
N ASP A 44 -4.62 9.65 -11.97
CA ASP A 44 -4.31 8.65 -10.96
C ASP A 44 -2.90 8.10 -11.22
N THR A 45 -2.02 8.23 -10.23
CA THR A 45 -0.66 7.67 -10.26
C THR A 45 -0.55 6.62 -9.17
N ARG A 46 -0.05 5.45 -9.58
CA ARG A 46 0.21 4.30 -8.71
C ARG A 46 1.66 3.90 -8.87
N ASP A 47 2.37 3.76 -7.76
CA ASP A 47 3.76 3.32 -7.77
C ASP A 47 3.84 1.93 -7.15
N LEU A 48 4.56 1.03 -7.80
CA LEU A 48 4.90 -0.30 -7.31
C LEU A 48 6.41 -0.33 -7.08
N SER A 49 6.87 -0.72 -5.90
CA SER A 49 8.30 -0.82 -5.59
C SER A 49 8.57 -2.13 -4.88
N VAL A 50 9.43 -2.98 -5.43
CA VAL A 50 9.97 -4.16 -4.74
C VAL A 50 11.27 -3.78 -4.07
N MET A 51 11.34 -3.92 -2.76
CA MET A 51 12.55 -3.77 -1.97
C MET A 51 13.03 -5.12 -1.49
N LYS A 52 14.34 -5.33 -1.41
CA LYS A 52 14.92 -6.50 -0.77
C LYS A 52 15.10 -6.21 0.71
N THR A 53 14.75 -7.16 1.56
CA THR A 53 14.95 -7.07 3.01
C THR A 53 16.36 -7.51 3.38
N GLU A 54 16.87 -7.04 4.52
CA GLU A 54 18.19 -7.45 5.03
C GLU A 54 18.28 -8.95 5.32
N SER A 55 17.14 -9.61 5.56
CA SER A 55 17.05 -11.06 5.77
C SER A 55 17.12 -11.90 4.49
N GLY A 56 17.25 -11.27 3.31
CA GLY A 56 17.26 -11.97 2.02
C GLY A 56 15.88 -12.26 1.44
N GLY A 57 14.82 -11.71 2.06
CA GLY A 57 13.46 -11.69 1.54
C GLY A 57 13.16 -10.44 0.70
N CYS A 58 11.89 -10.19 0.40
CA CYS A 58 11.43 -9.03 -0.36
C CYS A 58 10.16 -8.42 0.22
N GLU A 59 9.94 -7.14 -0.05
CA GLU A 59 8.73 -6.40 0.28
C GLU A 59 8.25 -5.63 -0.96
N LEU A 60 7.00 -5.85 -1.34
CA LEU A 60 6.33 -5.11 -2.40
C LEU A 60 5.50 -4.00 -1.77
N HIS A 61 5.87 -2.77 -2.10
CA HIS A 61 5.18 -1.56 -1.72
C HIS A 61 4.30 -1.09 -2.88
N TYR A 62 3.07 -0.74 -2.56
CA TYR A 62 2.12 -0.14 -3.48
C TYR A 62 1.70 1.22 -2.95
N SER A 63 2.00 2.26 -3.73
CA SER A 63 1.63 3.63 -3.45
C SER A 63 0.44 4.04 -4.30
N LYS A 64 -0.55 4.65 -3.67
CA LYS A 64 -1.70 5.27 -4.35
C LYS A 64 -1.95 6.63 -3.70
N PHE A 65 -2.04 7.68 -4.51
CA PHE A 65 -2.23 9.06 -4.02
C PHE A 65 -1.22 9.48 -2.93
N GLY A 66 0.04 9.05 -3.06
CA GLY A 66 1.11 9.35 -2.10
C GLY A 66 1.08 8.51 -0.81
N GLN A 67 0.12 7.60 -0.66
CA GLN A 67 0.09 6.63 0.44
C GLN A 67 0.67 5.30 0.00
N SER A 68 1.83 4.95 0.54
CA SER A 68 2.52 3.68 0.29
C SER A 68 2.17 2.65 1.36
N ASN A 69 1.75 1.46 0.95
CA ASN A 69 1.47 0.33 1.81
C ASN A 69 2.22 -0.92 1.33
N VAL A 70 2.64 -1.76 2.26
CA VAL A 70 3.19 -3.08 1.92
C VAL A 70 2.03 -4.01 1.56
N VAL A 71 2.05 -4.55 0.35
CA VAL A 71 0.99 -5.44 -0.17
C VAL A 71 1.45 -6.89 -0.29
N ALA A 72 2.76 -7.13 -0.35
CA ALA A 72 3.32 -8.47 -0.26
C ALA A 72 4.68 -8.42 0.45
N THR A 73 4.98 -9.48 1.18
CA THR A 73 6.27 -9.68 1.83
C THR A 73 6.65 -11.15 1.68
N ALA A 74 7.90 -11.42 1.30
CA ALA A 74 8.47 -12.75 1.29
C ALA A 74 9.67 -12.80 2.24
N ARG A 75 9.83 -13.91 2.96
CA ARG A 75 10.97 -14.09 3.88
C ARG A 75 12.24 -14.52 3.15
N ASN A 76 12.12 -15.28 2.06
CA ASN A 76 13.23 -15.81 1.29
C ASN A 76 12.98 -15.55 -0.19
N GLY A 77 13.93 -14.91 -0.87
CA GLY A 77 13.89 -14.67 -2.31
C GLY A 77 12.98 -13.50 -2.72
N SER A 78 13.00 -13.19 -4.02
CA SER A 78 12.21 -12.11 -4.63
C SER A 78 11.03 -12.58 -5.48
N GLU A 79 10.99 -13.88 -5.85
CA GLU A 79 10.01 -14.44 -6.79
C GLU A 79 8.56 -14.13 -6.40
N HIS A 80 8.23 -14.23 -5.10
CA HIS A 80 6.89 -13.92 -4.63
C HIS A 80 6.52 -12.45 -4.82
N CYS A 81 7.42 -11.51 -4.50
CA CYS A 81 7.13 -10.09 -4.74
C CYS A 81 7.06 -9.76 -6.23
N GLU A 82 7.88 -10.42 -7.06
CA GLU A 82 7.86 -10.24 -8.51
C GLU A 82 6.58 -10.80 -9.15
N GLU A 83 6.09 -11.95 -8.68
CA GLU A 83 4.80 -12.51 -9.11
C GLU A 83 3.65 -11.56 -8.76
N ILE A 84 3.59 -11.09 -7.50
CA ILE A 84 2.53 -10.16 -7.08
C ILE A 84 2.66 -8.82 -7.81
N LEU A 85 3.87 -8.33 -8.03
CA LEU A 85 4.10 -7.12 -8.83
C LEU A 85 3.56 -7.28 -10.25
N ASN A 86 3.87 -8.38 -10.93
CA ASN A 86 3.37 -8.65 -12.28
C ASN A 86 1.85 -8.80 -12.30
N ARG A 87 1.27 -9.42 -11.28
CA ARG A 87 -0.19 -9.53 -11.14
C ARG A 87 -0.85 -8.17 -10.95
N ILE A 88 -0.31 -7.31 -10.10
CA ILE A 88 -0.85 -5.96 -9.90
C ILE A 88 -0.66 -5.14 -11.17
N LYS A 89 0.53 -5.19 -11.79
CA LYS A 89 0.79 -4.52 -13.07
C LYS A 89 -0.23 -4.92 -14.13
N GLY A 90 -0.45 -6.23 -14.34
CA GLY A 90 -1.45 -6.72 -15.29
C GLY A 90 -2.86 -6.21 -14.98
N LYS A 91 -3.26 -6.18 -13.70
CA LYS A 91 -4.56 -5.63 -13.28
C LYS A 91 -4.67 -4.12 -13.53
N LEU A 92 -3.58 -3.38 -13.38
CA LEU A 92 -3.53 -1.96 -13.68
C LEU A 92 -3.61 -1.72 -15.20
N GLU A 93 -2.88 -2.49 -15.99
CA GLU A 93 -2.94 -2.44 -17.45
C GLU A 93 -4.34 -2.80 -17.99
N GLU A 94 -4.98 -3.85 -17.46
CA GLU A 94 -6.39 -4.19 -17.72
C GLU A 94 -7.35 -3.05 -17.37
N ALA A 95 -7.05 -2.30 -16.31
CA ALA A 95 -7.79 -1.12 -15.89
C ALA A 95 -7.41 0.16 -16.67
N LYS A 96 -6.65 0.04 -17.76
CA LYS A 96 -6.16 1.14 -18.61
C LYS A 96 -5.23 2.12 -17.90
N PHE A 97 -4.38 1.60 -17.02
CA PHE A 97 -3.18 2.29 -16.57
C PHE A 97 -2.02 1.95 -17.50
N SER A 98 -1.21 2.96 -17.81
CA SER A 98 0.06 2.79 -18.53
C SER A 98 1.18 2.64 -17.49
N CYS A 99 1.80 1.46 -17.44
CA CYS A 99 2.90 1.17 -16.53
C CYS A 99 4.26 1.27 -17.25
N GLN A 100 5.21 2.00 -16.65
CA GLN A 100 6.58 2.17 -17.14
C GLN A 100 7.60 1.85 -16.04
#